data_AF-A0A524DHZ1-F1
#
_entry.id   AF-A0A524DHZ1-F1
#
_cell.length_a   1.000
_cell.length_b   1.000
_cell.length_c   1.000
_cell.angle_alpha   90.00
_cell.angle_beta   90.00
_cell.angle_gamma   90.00
#
_symmetry.space_group_name_H-M   'P 1'
#
loop_
_entity.id
_entity.type
_entity.pdbx_description
1 polymer ?
#
loop_
_entity_poly.entity_id
_entity_poly.type
_entity_poly.pdbx_seq_one_letter_code
_entity_poly.pdbx_strand_id
1 'polypeptide(L)'
;MDLKEKKKAFKRITIAKLCPKCENLSHIEADFCRYCGAKLTEKGIICPRCSKYINDKNADSCPFCSESFNEKGVICPYCSEFTHIESQEKETFCEQCGERIKNLSDKVKVKVSRISESLD
;
A
#
# COMPACT_ATOMS: atom_id res chain seq x y z
N MET A 1 -18.37 -30.24 15.19
CA MET A 1 -18.43 -28.84 15.65
C MET A 1 -17.42 -28.07 14.82
N ASP A 2 -17.84 -27.72 13.62
CA ASP A 2 -16.98 -27.17 12.57
C ASP A 2 -16.78 -25.67 12.81
N LEU A 3 -15.68 -25.34 13.48
CA LEU A 3 -15.16 -23.98 13.52
C LEU A 3 -14.61 -23.67 12.13
N LYS A 4 -15.51 -23.34 11.18
CA LYS A 4 -15.12 -22.62 9.95
C LYS A 4 -14.58 -21.26 10.41
N GLU A 5 -13.29 -21.20 10.71
CA GLU A 5 -12.53 -19.96 10.76
C GLU A 5 -12.80 -19.23 9.45
N LYS A 6 -13.72 -18.26 9.51
CA LYS A 6 -13.93 -17.29 8.44
C LYS A 6 -12.62 -16.52 8.36
N LYS A 7 -11.67 -17.01 7.55
CA LYS A 7 -10.46 -16.28 7.18
C LYS A 7 -10.91 -14.91 6.71
N LYS A 8 -10.78 -13.90 7.58
CA LYS A 8 -11.07 -12.52 7.23
C LYS A 8 -10.09 -12.23 6.10
N ALA A 9 -10.58 -12.15 4.86
CA ALA A 9 -9.73 -11.88 3.71
C ALA A 9 -9.14 -10.49 3.92
N PHE A 10 -7.88 -10.45 4.35
CA PHE A 10 -7.18 -9.20 4.53
C PHE A 10 -6.88 -8.60 3.16
N LYS A 11 -7.28 -7.35 2.96
CA LYS A 11 -7.23 -6.67 1.67
C LYS A 11 -6.07 -5.69 1.67
N ARG A 12 -5.05 -6.04 0.88
CA ARG A 12 -3.73 -5.42 0.76
C ARG A 12 -3.78 -4.15 -0.10
N ILE A 13 -3.30 -3.01 0.38
CA ILE A 13 -3.18 -1.76 -0.40
C ILE A 13 -1.74 -1.38 -0.64
N THR A 14 -1.45 -0.81 -1.81
CA THR A 14 -0.10 -0.40 -2.17
C THR A 14 0.08 1.10 -1.99
N ILE A 15 1.10 1.55 -1.27
CA ILE A 15 1.46 2.98 -1.25
C ILE A 15 2.56 3.26 -2.28
N ALA A 16 2.31 4.22 -3.15
CA ALA A 16 3.23 4.62 -4.22
C ALA A 16 3.14 6.13 -4.50
N LYS A 17 4.11 6.66 -5.24
CA LYS A 17 4.00 7.98 -5.87
C LYS A 17 3.61 7.83 -7.33
N LEU A 18 2.65 8.63 -7.80
CA LEU A 18 2.29 8.70 -9.21
C LEU A 18 3.12 9.79 -9.89
N CYS A 19 3.73 9.47 -11.03
CA CYS A 19 4.43 10.47 -11.82
C CYS A 19 3.43 11.36 -12.57
N PRO A 20 3.45 12.69 -12.39
CA PRO A 20 2.51 13.58 -13.08
C PRO A 20 2.80 13.73 -14.58
N LYS A 21 3.97 13.30 -15.06
CA LYS A 21 4.40 13.45 -16.45
C LYS A 21 4.14 12.21 -17.32
N CYS A 22 4.30 11.01 -16.75
CA CYS A 22 4.23 9.76 -17.51
C CYS A 22 3.35 8.70 -16.84
N GLU A 23 2.66 9.06 -15.75
CA GLU A 23 1.70 8.21 -15.04
C GLU A 23 2.28 6.89 -14.50
N ASN A 24 3.60 6.71 -14.59
CA ASN A 24 4.26 5.58 -13.97
C ASN A 24 4.25 5.72 -12.45
N LEU A 25 4.03 4.59 -11.80
CA LEU A 25 4.18 4.46 -10.36
C LEU A 25 5.65 4.42 -10.00
N SER A 26 5.95 5.00 -8.85
CA SER A 26 7.30 5.05 -8.30
C SER A 26 7.23 4.77 -6.81
N HIS A 27 8.37 4.34 -6.28
CA HIS A 27 8.51 4.07 -4.86
C HIS A 27 8.11 5.29 -4.01
N ILE A 28 7.59 5.03 -2.81
CA ILE A 28 7.12 6.08 -1.89
C ILE A 28 8.23 7.05 -1.48
N GLU A 29 9.50 6.62 -1.49
CA GLU A 29 10.65 7.47 -1.17
C GLU A 29 11.31 8.10 -2.40
N ALA A 30 10.91 7.73 -3.62
CA ALA A 30 11.54 8.30 -4.82
C ALA A 30 11.19 9.80 -4.93
N ASP A 31 12.20 10.66 -5.05
CA ASP A 31 12.00 12.08 -5.34
C ASP A 31 11.78 12.35 -6.83
N PHE A 32 12.27 11.46 -7.69
CA PHE A 32 12.19 11.57 -9.15
C PHE A 32 11.74 10.27 -9.78
N CYS A 33 10.97 10.38 -10.87
CA CYS A 33 10.54 9.25 -11.67
C CYS A 33 11.74 8.63 -12.39
N ARG A 34 11.95 7.33 -12.21
CA ARG A 34 13.05 6.60 -12.88
C ARG A 34 12.95 6.59 -14.40
N TYR A 35 11.74 6.71 -14.95
CA TYR A 35 11.48 6.63 -16.39
C TYR A 35 11.65 7.96 -17.12
N CYS A 36 11.28 9.08 -16.48
CA CYS A 36 11.26 10.38 -17.16
C CYS A 36 11.97 11.52 -16.41
N GLY A 37 12.52 11.23 -15.23
CA GLY A 37 13.22 12.22 -14.38
C GLY A 37 12.34 13.27 -13.73
N ALA A 38 11.01 13.22 -13.91
CA ALA A 38 10.11 14.23 -13.33
C ALA A 38 10.03 14.09 -11.80
N LYS A 39 9.92 15.24 -11.11
CA LYS A 39 9.78 15.29 -9.64
C LYS A 39 8.47 14.66 -9.18
N LEU A 40 8.54 13.83 -8.15
CA LEU A 40 7.41 13.10 -7.57
C LEU A 40 6.96 13.75 -6.26
N THR A 41 5.76 14.34 -6.28
CA THR A 41 5.24 15.14 -5.16
C THR A 41 4.14 14.45 -4.38
N GLU A 42 3.32 13.62 -5.04
CA GLU A 42 2.11 13.06 -4.45
C GLU A 42 2.27 11.58 -4.11
N LYS A 43 1.77 11.19 -2.93
CA LYS A 43 1.75 9.81 -2.42
C LYS A 43 0.31 9.36 -2.29
N GLY A 44 0.01 8.15 -2.72
CA GLY A 44 -1.34 7.62 -2.71
C GLY A 44 -1.40 6.10 -2.62
N ILE A 45 -2.61 5.57 -2.61
CA ILE A 45 -2.91 4.14 -2.55
C ILE A 45 -3.27 3.61 -3.94
N ILE A 46 -2.74 2.44 -4.31
CA ILE A 46 -3.26 1.64 -5.42
C ILE A 46 -4.25 0.64 -4.85
N CYS A 47 -5.49 0.71 -5.32
CA CYS A 47 -6.51 -0.26 -4.93
C CYS A 47 -6.17 -1.65 -5.49
N PRO A 48 -6.12 -2.71 -4.67
CA PRO A 48 -5.81 -4.07 -5.16
C PRO A 48 -6.90 -4.65 -6.07
N ARG A 49 -8.14 -4.16 -5.92
CA ARG A 49 -9.31 -4.72 -6.61
C ARG A 49 -9.51 -4.10 -7.99
N CYS A 50 -9.23 -2.82 -8.15
CA CYS A 50 -9.48 -2.09 -9.40
C CYS A 50 -8.25 -1.37 -9.96
N SER A 51 -7.08 -1.52 -9.33
CA SER A 51 -5.80 -0.92 -9.74
C SER A 51 -5.80 0.60 -9.89
N LYS A 52 -6.82 1.28 -9.37
CA LYS A 52 -6.91 2.74 -9.41
C LYS A 52 -6.01 3.37 -8.34
N TYR A 53 -5.30 4.42 -8.76
CA TYR A 53 -4.60 5.31 -7.85
C TYR A 53 -5.60 6.20 -7.09
N ILE A 54 -5.41 6.29 -5.79
CA ILE A 54 -6.19 7.09 -4.86
C ILE A 54 -5.22 8.06 -4.22
N ASN A 55 -5.41 9.35 -4.46
CA ASN A 55 -4.49 10.38 -3.99
C ASN A 55 -4.56 10.65 -2.47
N ASP A 56 -5.24 9.78 -1.71
CA ASP A 56 -5.27 9.81 -0.26
C ASP A 56 -4.65 8.52 0.28
N LYS A 57 -3.50 8.66 0.93
CA LYS A 57 -2.77 7.56 1.57
C LYS A 57 -3.43 7.05 2.87
N ASN A 58 -4.40 7.80 3.38
CA ASN A 58 -5.13 7.46 4.61
C ASN A 58 -6.54 6.94 4.32
N ALA A 59 -6.90 6.74 3.05
CA ALA A 59 -8.19 6.18 2.70
C ALA A 59 -8.36 4.82 3.40
N ASP A 60 -9.54 4.58 3.98
CA ASP A 60 -9.92 3.27 4.55
C ASP A 60 -10.62 2.38 3.51
N SER A 61 -11.03 2.96 2.38
CA SER A 61 -11.67 2.23 1.29
C SER A 61 -11.47 2.89 -0.07
N CYS A 62 -11.64 2.11 -1.13
CA CYS A 62 -11.55 2.60 -2.50
C CYS A 62 -12.83 3.35 -2.88
N PRO A 63 -12.77 4.65 -3.23
CA PRO A 63 -13.95 5.41 -3.62
C PRO A 63 -14.56 4.93 -4.95
N PHE A 64 -13.81 4.15 -5.74
CA PHE A 64 -14.26 3.70 -7.07
C PHE A 64 -14.91 2.31 -7.07
N CYS A 65 -14.62 1.47 -6.08
CA CYS A 65 -15.14 0.10 -6.03
C CYS A 65 -15.60 -0.33 -4.64
N SER A 66 -15.61 0.60 -3.68
CA SER A 66 -16.03 0.42 -2.29
C SER A 66 -15.24 -0.65 -1.53
N GLU A 67 -14.03 -0.95 -1.99
CA GLU A 67 -13.19 -1.98 -1.41
C GLU A 67 -12.50 -1.47 -0.14
N SER A 68 -12.74 -2.10 1.01
CA SER A 68 -12.09 -1.73 2.28
C SER A 68 -10.62 -2.15 2.33
N PHE A 69 -9.79 -1.34 2.96
CA PHE A 69 -8.34 -1.50 3.06
C PHE A 69 -7.97 -1.93 4.47
N ASN A 70 -7.51 -3.18 4.63
CA ASN A 70 -7.22 -3.76 5.95
C ASN A 70 -5.73 -4.09 6.15
N GLU A 71 -4.90 -4.06 5.11
CA GLU A 71 -3.44 -4.29 5.16
C GLU A 71 -2.70 -3.41 4.14
N LYS A 72 -1.42 -3.06 4.39
CA LYS A 72 -0.63 -2.17 3.51
C LYS A 72 0.51 -2.92 2.80
N GLY A 73 1.12 -2.31 1.80
CA GLY A 73 2.11 -2.86 0.87
C GLY A 73 2.83 -1.72 0.11
N VAL A 74 3.92 -2.02 -0.58
CA VAL A 74 4.74 -1.02 -1.31
C VAL A 74 5.10 -1.48 -2.72
N ILE A 75 5.49 -0.53 -3.58
CA ILE A 75 6.09 -0.82 -4.89
C ILE A 75 7.61 -0.92 -4.73
N CYS A 76 8.21 -2.01 -5.18
CA CYS A 76 9.65 -2.19 -5.23
C CYS A 76 10.32 -1.10 -6.10
N PRO A 77 11.30 -0.34 -5.58
CA PRO A 77 11.99 0.68 -6.37
C PRO A 77 12.85 0.09 -7.50
N TYR A 78 13.25 -1.17 -7.38
CA TYR A 78 14.21 -1.79 -8.29
C TYR A 78 13.53 -2.37 -9.54
N CYS A 79 12.39 -3.04 -9.37
CA CYS A 79 11.65 -3.69 -10.46
C CYS A 79 10.25 -3.11 -10.69
N SER A 80 9.81 -2.12 -9.91
CA SER A 80 8.46 -1.54 -9.96
C SER A 80 7.33 -2.54 -9.68
N GLU A 81 7.64 -3.72 -9.16
CA GLU A 81 6.63 -4.70 -8.76
C GLU A 81 6.09 -4.43 -7.36
N PHE A 82 4.84 -4.78 -7.13
CA PHE A 82 4.25 -4.82 -5.81
C PHE A 82 4.96 -5.80 -4.84
N THR A 83 5.06 -5.40 -3.59
CA THR A 83 5.65 -6.19 -2.50
C THR A 83 4.86 -5.98 -1.21
N HIS A 84 4.60 -7.09 -0.52
CA HIS A 84 3.88 -7.11 0.75
C HIS A 84 4.74 -6.56 1.89
N ILE A 85 4.08 -5.85 2.81
CA ILE A 85 4.67 -5.47 4.10
C ILE A 85 3.70 -5.87 5.19
N GLU A 86 4.16 -6.57 6.21
CA GLU A 86 3.35 -6.73 7.41
C GLU A 86 3.36 -5.41 8.19
N SER A 87 2.27 -5.12 8.91
CA SER A 87 2.02 -3.79 9.52
C SER A 87 2.99 -3.38 10.63
N GLN A 88 4.04 -4.17 10.87
CA GLN A 88 5.11 -3.94 11.85
C GLN A 88 6.53 -4.02 11.24
N GLU A 89 6.65 -4.30 9.94
CA GLU A 89 7.95 -4.46 9.29
C GLU A 89 8.50 -3.13 8.79
N LYS A 90 9.74 -2.81 9.19
CA LYS A 90 10.48 -1.61 8.74
C LYS A 90 11.22 -1.81 7.43
N GLU A 91 11.30 -3.06 6.99
CA GLU A 91 11.98 -3.51 5.78
C GLU A 91 11.27 -4.75 5.25
N THR A 92 11.28 -4.94 3.93
CA THR A 92 10.74 -6.13 3.25
C THR A 92 11.65 -6.51 2.08
N PHE A 93 11.45 -7.68 1.50
CA PHE A 93 12.15 -8.14 0.30
C PHE A 93 11.17 -8.27 -0.86
N CYS A 94 11.57 -7.82 -2.04
CA CYS A 94 10.74 -7.99 -3.22
C CYS A 94 10.79 -9.46 -3.68
N GLU A 95 9.65 -10.13 -3.71
CA GLU A 95 9.54 -11.53 -4.15
C GLU A 95 9.90 -11.73 -5.64
N GLN A 96 9.82 -10.69 -6.46
CA GLN A 96 10.16 -10.78 -7.89
C GLN A 96 11.64 -10.57 -8.20
N CYS A 97 12.32 -9.66 -7.49
CA CYS A 97 13.72 -9.33 -7.80
C CYS A 97 14.71 -9.65 -6.69
N GLY A 98 14.23 -10.10 -5.52
CA GLY A 98 15.06 -10.43 -4.36
C GLY A 98 15.68 -9.23 -3.65
N GLU A 99 15.46 -8.01 -4.13
CA GLU A 99 16.04 -6.80 -3.57
C GLU A 99 15.42 -6.41 -2.23
N ARG A 100 16.26 -5.87 -1.33
CA ARG A 100 15.84 -5.41 0.00
C ARG A 100 15.30 -3.99 -0.07
N ILE A 101 14.06 -3.82 0.36
CA ILE A 101 13.38 -2.53 0.50
C ILE A 101 13.52 -2.09 1.96
N LYS A 102 14.36 -1.08 2.21
CA LYS A 102 14.62 -0.52 3.55
C LYS A 102 13.78 0.74 3.77
N ASN A 103 13.58 1.15 5.01
CA ASN A 103 12.89 2.39 5.40
C ASN A 103 11.43 2.49 4.94
N LEU A 104 10.62 1.49 5.30
CA LEU A 104 9.16 1.63 5.32
C LEU A 104 8.68 2.69 6.36
N SER A 105 9.60 3.46 6.92
CA SER A 105 9.49 4.15 8.20
C SER A 105 8.50 5.33 8.20
N ASP A 106 7.42 5.08 8.95
CA ASP A 106 7.14 5.76 10.22
C ASP A 106 6.54 7.17 10.17
N LYS A 107 5.37 7.33 9.52
CA LYS A 107 4.27 8.19 10.03
C LYS A 107 2.88 7.67 9.65
N VAL A 108 2.71 6.36 9.47
CA VAL A 108 1.35 5.80 9.56
C VAL A 108 1.07 5.66 11.05
N LYS A 109 0.53 6.72 11.67
CA LYS A 109 -0.14 6.58 12.97
C LYS A 109 -1.33 5.67 12.70
N VAL A 110 -1.13 4.36 12.83
CA VAL A 110 -2.22 3.41 12.82
C VAL A 110 -2.93 3.59 14.16
N LYS A 111 -3.90 4.50 14.20
CA LYS A 111 -5.02 4.29 15.12
C LYS A 111 -5.79 3.12 14.54
N VAL A 112 -5.43 1.90 14.96
CA VAL A 112 -6.45 0.85 15.01
C VAL A 112 -7.39 1.31 16.11
N SER A 113 -8.39 2.11 15.74
CA SER A 113 -9.54 2.28 16.60
C SER A 113 -10.17 0.89 16.66
N ARG A 114 -9.94 0.19 17.78
CA ARG A 114 -10.73 -0.97 18.17
C ARG A 114 -12.19 -0.59 17.97
N ILE A 115 -12.89 -1.29 17.09
CA ILE A 115 -14.33 -1.42 17.26
C ILE A 115 -14.53 -2.72 18.02
N SER A 116 -14.28 -2.62 19.33
CA SER A 116 -15.01 -3.41 20.30
C SER A 116 -16.30 -2.66 20.55
N GLU A 117 -17.39 -3.10 19.92
CA GLU A 117 -18.73 -2.90 20.47
C GLU A 117 -19.41 -4.26 20.42
N SER A 118 -19.28 -4.96 21.54
CA SER A 118 -20.34 -5.81 22.05
C SER A 118 -21.55 -4.90 22.27
N LEU A 119 -22.70 -5.27 21.75
CA LEU A 119 -24.00 -4.78 22.22
C LEU A 119 -24.91 -6.00 22.30
N ASP A 120 -25.45 -6.19 23.50
CA ASP A 120 -26.42 -7.18 23.99
C ASP A 120 -27.42 -7.72 22.96
#